data_AF-A0A380FJQ3-F1
#
_entry.id   AF-A0A380FJQ3-F1
#
_cell.length_a   1.000
_cell.length_b   1.000
_cell.length_c   1.000
_cell.angle_alpha   90.00
_cell.angle_beta   90.00
_cell.angle_gamma   90.00
#
_symmetry.space_group_name_H-M   'P 1'
#
loop_
_entity.id
_entity.type
_entity.pdbx_description
1 polymer ?
#
loop_
_entity_poly.entity_id
_entity_poly.type
_entity_poly.pdbx_seq_one_letter_code
_entity_poly.pdbx_strand_id
1 'polypeptide(L)' 'MSHGSHFHRAPGSVGMASDASRVFKGQKMPGRMGGNTVTVQNLEVVQVDTENNVILVKGNVPGPKKGLLEITSSIKGNK' A
#
# COMPACT_ATOMS: atom_id res chain seq x y z
N MET A 1 -9.55 -25.17 7.89
CA MET A 1 -8.53 -26.15 7.45
C MET A 1 -8.91 -27.55 7.97
N SER A 2 -10.15 -27.99 7.74
CA SER A 2 -10.71 -29.28 8.20
C SER A 2 -12.04 -29.51 7.45
N HIS A 3 -12.85 -30.50 7.86
CA HIS A 3 -14.14 -30.94 7.32
C HIS A 3 -14.34 -30.64 5.82
N GLY A 4 -13.50 -31.27 5.00
CA GLY A 4 -13.73 -31.48 3.56
C GLY A 4 -13.59 -30.26 2.64
N SER A 5 -13.29 -29.07 3.18
CA SER A 5 -13.19 -27.87 2.34
C SER A 5 -11.88 -27.85 1.54
N HIS A 6 -11.97 -27.63 0.23
CA HIS A 6 -10.83 -27.38 -0.65
C HIS A 6 -10.54 -25.88 -0.88
N PHE A 7 -11.37 -24.98 -0.33
CA PHE A 7 -11.38 -23.54 -0.62
C PHE A 7 -10.84 -22.70 0.54
N HIS A 8 -9.65 -23.04 1.07
CA HIS A 8 -9.12 -22.34 2.24
C HIS A 8 -8.56 -20.94 1.97
N ARG A 9 -8.06 -20.70 0.75
CA ARG A 9 -7.47 -19.42 0.31
C ARG A 9 -7.97 -18.98 -1.06
N ALA A 10 -9.03 -19.63 -1.54
CA ALA A 10 -9.61 -19.34 -2.84
C ALA A 10 -10.52 -18.09 -2.76
N PRO A 11 -10.66 -17.33 -3.85
CA PRO A 11 -11.45 -16.10 -3.87
C PRO A 11 -12.97 -16.33 -3.75
N GLY A 12 -13.44 -17.57 -3.93
CA GLY A 12 -14.87 -17.88 -3.96
C GLY A 12 -15.55 -17.36 -5.24
N SER A 13 -16.84 -17.03 -5.15
CA SER A 13 -17.59 -16.47 -6.28
C SER A 13 -17.13 -15.04 -6.62
N VAL A 14 -17.11 -14.71 -7.91
CA VAL A 14 -16.62 -13.43 -8.43
C VAL A 14 -17.68 -12.62 -9.19
N GLY A 15 -18.93 -13.10 -9.20
CA GLY A 15 -20.04 -12.47 -9.92
C GLY A 15 -21.40 -13.06 -9.57
N MET A 16 -22.44 -12.48 -10.15
CA MET A 16 -23.83 -12.91 -10.02
C MET A 16 -24.23 -13.72 -11.26
N ALA A 17 -25.23 -14.61 -11.10
CA ALA A 17 -25.64 -15.53 -12.16
C ALA A 17 -26.52 -14.87 -13.23
N SER A 18 -27.75 -14.45 -12.89
CA SER A 18 -28.76 -14.01 -13.86
C SER A 18 -28.85 -12.50 -14.03
N ASP A 19 -28.65 -11.74 -12.96
CA ASP A 19 -28.58 -10.28 -13.01
C ASP A 19 -27.11 -9.85 -13.01
N ALA A 20 -26.79 -8.87 -13.85
CA ALA A 20 -25.47 -8.51 -14.37
C ALA A 20 -24.69 -9.57 -15.17
N SER A 21 -24.78 -10.87 -14.84
CA SER A 21 -24.18 -12.02 -15.56
C SER A 21 -22.72 -11.85 -16.03
N ARG A 22 -21.95 -11.07 -15.27
CA ARG A 22 -20.58 -10.69 -15.61
C ARG A 22 -19.78 -10.37 -14.36
N VAL A 23 -18.46 -10.37 -14.49
CA VAL A 23 -17.56 -9.83 -13.46
C VAL A 23 -17.48 -8.31 -13.62
N PHE A 24 -17.61 -7.58 -12.50
CA PHE A 24 -17.46 -6.13 -12.51
C PHE A 24 -15.98 -5.73 -12.70
N LYS A 25 -15.73 -4.63 -13.44
CA LYS A 25 -14.38 -4.09 -13.60
C LYS A 25 -13.87 -3.62 -12.24
N GLY A 26 -12.61 -3.91 -11.92
CA GLY A 26 -12.00 -3.60 -10.62
C GLY A 26 -12.32 -4.61 -9.51
N GLN A 27 -12.98 -5.74 -9.82
CA GLN A 27 -13.14 -6.84 -8.88
C GLN A 27 -11.77 -7.27 -8.33
N LYS A 28 -11.64 -7.34 -7.00
CA LYS A 28 -10.38 -7.72 -6.35
C LYS A 28 -10.06 -9.18 -6.67
N MET A 29 -8.97 -9.38 -7.38
CA MET A 29 -8.47 -10.68 -7.81
C MET A 29 -6.96 -10.78 -7.52
N PRO A 30 -6.39 -11.99 -7.44
CA PRO A 30 -4.96 -12.15 -7.26
C PRO A 30 -4.17 -11.51 -8.41
N GLY A 31 -2.98 -11.03 -8.10
CA GLY A 31 -2.10 -10.36 -9.04
C GLY A 31 -0.80 -9.93 -8.36
N ARG A 32 0.04 -9.20 -9.09
CA ARG A 32 1.27 -8.64 -8.53
C ARG A 32 0.93 -7.64 -7.43
N MET A 33 1.49 -7.85 -6.24
CA MET A 33 1.41 -6.91 -5.12
C MET A 33 2.74 -6.19 -4.94
N GLY A 34 2.68 -4.88 -4.66
CA GLY A 34 3.87 -4.04 -4.45
C GLY A 34 4.56 -3.59 -5.74
N GLY A 35 5.65 -2.83 -5.58
CA GLY A 35 6.38 -2.23 -6.70
C GLY A 35 5.74 -0.94 -7.26
N ASN A 36 4.65 -0.48 -6.67
CA ASN A 36 4.04 0.80 -7.00
C ASN A 36 4.73 1.93 -6.20
N THR A 37 4.76 3.13 -6.77
CA THR A 37 5.14 4.34 -6.02
C THR A 37 4.05 4.64 -4.98
N VAL A 38 4.45 4.73 -3.72
CA VAL A 38 3.55 5.03 -2.59
C VAL A 38 4.07 6.26 -1.87
N THR A 39 3.16 7.17 -1.52
CA THR A 39 3.48 8.37 -0.74
C THR A 39 2.88 8.24 0.64
N VAL A 40 3.72 8.23 1.67
CA VAL A 40 3.28 8.38 3.06
C VAL A 40 3.21 9.87 3.36
N GLN A 41 2.03 10.36 3.70
CA GLN A 41 1.79 11.78 3.89
C GLN A 41 1.89 12.17 5.36
N ASN A 42 2.19 13.45 5.59
CA ASN A 42 2.18 14.08 6.91
C ASN A 42 3.10 13.42 7.94
N LEU A 43 4.34 13.12 7.51
CA LEU A 43 5.38 12.65 8.42
C LEU A 43 6.06 13.85 9.09
N GLU A 44 6.29 13.73 10.39
CA GLU A 44 6.97 14.75 11.18
C GLU A 44 8.50 14.64 11.00
N VAL A 45 9.13 15.76 10.68
CA VAL A 45 10.60 15.88 10.68
C VAL A 45 11.04 16.15 12.10
N VAL A 46 11.70 15.19 12.73
CA VAL A 46 12.16 15.27 14.13
C VAL A 46 13.44 16.08 14.23
N GLN A 47 14.37 15.85 13.31
CA GLN A 47 15.67 16.50 13.30
C GLN A 47 16.22 16.56 11.88
N VAL A 48 16.96 17.63 11.59
CA VAL A 48 17.77 17.79 10.38
C VAL A 48 19.21 17.96 10.82
N ASP A 49 20.10 17.10 10.34
CA ASP A 49 21.53 17.19 10.55
C ASP A 49 22.20 17.51 9.21
N THR A 50 22.62 18.77 9.09
CA THR A 50 23.26 19.32 7.88
C THR A 50 24.72 18.92 7.74
N GLU A 51 25.39 18.52 8.83
CA GLU A 51 26.80 18.10 8.76
C GLU A 51 26.91 16.74 8.08
N ASN A 52 26.01 15.81 8.44
CA ASN A 52 25.97 14.47 7.87
C ASN A 52 25.01 14.33 6.67
N ASN A 53 24.30 15.40 6.30
CA ASN A 53 23.26 15.40 5.25
C ASN A 53 22.17 14.35 5.47
N VAL A 54 21.68 14.24 6.71
CA VAL A 54 20.64 13.28 7.10
C VAL A 54 19.41 13.97 7.69
N ILE A 55 18.25 13.37 7.45
CA ILE A 55 16.96 13.83 7.97
C ILE A 55 16.35 12.70 8.80
N LEU A 56 16.00 13.00 10.05
CA LEU A 56 15.29 12.07 10.94
C LEU A 56 13.78 12.31 10.82
N VAL A 57 13.07 11.30 10.32
CA VAL A 57 11.63 11.33 10.11
C VAL A 57 10.95 10.37 11.08
N LYS A 58 9.87 10.82 11.71
CA LYS A 58 9.06 9.99 12.61
C LYS A 58 8.12 9.08 11.82
N GLY A 59 8.32 7.78 11.94
CA GLY A 59 7.46 6.76 11.33
C GLY A 59 8.15 5.98 10.20
N ASN A 60 7.33 5.41 9.31
CA ASN A 60 7.79 4.49 8.28
C ASN A 60 7.88 5.17 6.91
N VAL A 61 8.94 4.83 6.17
CA VAL A 61 9.19 5.30 4.81
C VAL A 61 9.02 4.11 3.84
N PRO A 62 8.40 4.31 2.66
CA PRO A 62 8.12 3.21 1.74
C PRO A 62 9.40 2.63 1.12
N GLY A 63 9.40 1.32 0.90
CA GLY A 63 10.47 0.62 0.18
C GLY A 63 11.63 0.16 1.06
N PRO A 64 12.65 -0.47 0.44
CA PRO A 64 13.80 -1.02 1.14
C PRO A 64 14.83 0.07 1.53
N LYS A 65 15.74 -0.26 2.45
CA LYS A 65 16.89 0.58 2.79
C LYS A 65 17.72 0.87 1.53
N LYS A 66 18.21 2.11 1.39
CA LYS A 66 18.93 2.64 0.21
C LYS A 66 18.09 2.73 -1.08
N GLY A 67 16.77 2.61 -0.99
CA GLY A 67 15.87 2.95 -2.09
C GLY A 67 15.88 4.45 -2.37
N LEU A 68 15.62 4.83 -3.63
CA LEU A 68 15.41 6.23 -4.00
C LEU A 68 14.07 6.70 -3.44
N LEU A 69 14.08 7.90 -2.85
CA LEU A 69 12.91 8.54 -2.29
C LEU A 69 12.86 10.00 -2.74
N GLU A 70 11.64 10.50 -2.94
CA GLU A 70 11.37 11.91 -3.16
C GLU A 70 10.70 12.47 -1.90
N ILE A 71 11.25 13.55 -1.36
CA ILE A 71 10.73 14.22 -0.17
C ILE A 71 10.20 15.59 -0.58
N THR A 72 8.92 15.83 -0.36
CA THR A 72 8.23 17.09 -0.65
C THR A 72 7.52 17.61 0.59
N SER A 73 7.23 18.91 0.62
CA SER A 73 6.43 19.50 1.69
C SER A 73 5.00 18.94 1.69
N SER A 74 4.46 18.71 2.88
CA SER A 74 3.11 18.16 3.02
C SER A 74 2.06 19.17 2.51
N ILE A 75 1.16 18.70 1.65
CA ILE A 75 -0.02 19.46 1.21
C ILE A 75 -1.07 19.54 2.33
N LYS A 76 -1.07 18.55 3.24
CA LYS A 76 -1.97 18.49 4.38
C LYS A 76 -1.32 19.21 5.55
N GLY A 77 -1.97 20.27 6.03
CA GLY A 77 -1.57 20.94 7.27
C GLY A 77 -1.89 20.06 8.49
N ASN A 78 -1.03 20.13 9.50
CA ASN A 78 -1.38 19.67 10.84
C ASN A 78 -2.39 20.66 11.43
N LYS A 79 -3.49 20.14 11.99
CA LYS A 79 -4.31 20.93 12.91
C LYS A 79 -3.56 21.16 14.21
#